data_AF-A0A2H3DWY5-F1
#
_entry.id   AF-A0A2H3DWY5-F1
#
_cell.length_a   1.000
_cell.length_b   1.000
_cell.length_c   1.000
_cell.angle_alpha   90.00
_cell.angle_beta   90.00
_cell.angle_gamma   90.00
#
_symmetry.space_group_name_H-M   'P 1'
#
loop_
_entity.id
_entity.type
_entity.pdbx_description
1 polymer ?
#
loop_
_entity_poly.entity_id
_entity_poly.type
_entity_poly.pdbx_seq_one_letter_code
_entity_poly.pdbx_strand_id
1 'polypeptide(L)'
;MFTLIPVDPSSFDPAFASFLPQYRHPPCSSRVSELLHTNKPPPAFEYDRLTALIGSGEGHLAEIDKKIAAARHLLHFLSTERDQIASNLSDAKILAHPVRRLPDDILSEIFSHCVPALDAEMTSSSLDPRQAPWTLSQICTSWRRVAVRTGRLW
;
A
#
# COMPACT_ATOMS: atom_id res chain seq x y z
N MET A 1 20.46 -37.53 -16.47
CA MET A 1 21.16 -36.26 -16.17
C MET A 1 20.06 -35.24 -15.92
N PHE A 2 20.04 -34.54 -14.79
CA PHE A 2 19.07 -33.45 -14.58
C PHE A 2 19.48 -32.29 -15.49
N THR A 3 18.80 -32.15 -16.63
CA THR A 3 19.07 -31.06 -17.55
C THR A 3 18.46 -29.78 -16.99
N LEU A 4 19.30 -28.85 -16.56
CA LEU A 4 18.89 -27.51 -16.16
C LEU A 4 18.11 -26.84 -17.29
N ILE A 5 17.01 -26.18 -16.94
CA ILE A 5 16.14 -25.50 -17.91
C ILE A 5 16.56 -24.02 -17.94
N PRO A 6 16.96 -23.46 -19.09
CA PRO A 6 17.27 -22.04 -19.20
C PRO A 6 16.07 -21.18 -18.82
N VAL A 7 16.30 -20.10 -18.07
CA VAL A 7 15.25 -19.11 -17.81
C VAL A 7 15.09 -18.22 -19.02
N ASP A 8 13.86 -18.07 -19.49
CA ASP A 8 13.49 -17.07 -20.49
C ASP A 8 13.32 -15.69 -19.83
N PRO A 9 14.26 -14.74 -20.00
CA PRO A 9 14.20 -13.43 -19.38
C PRO A 9 13.12 -12.54 -20.00
N SER A 10 12.65 -12.85 -21.22
CA SER A 10 11.66 -12.04 -21.93
C SER A 10 10.28 -12.07 -21.27
N SER A 11 10.04 -13.07 -20.42
CA SER A 11 8.83 -13.20 -19.61
C SER A 11 8.79 -12.28 -18.38
N PHE A 12 9.86 -11.53 -18.10
CA PHE A 12 9.97 -10.63 -16.96
C PHE A 12 10.22 -9.18 -17.40
N ASP A 13 9.94 -8.24 -16.51
CA ASP A 13 10.31 -6.83 -16.72
C ASP A 13 11.85 -6.72 -16.91
N PRO A 14 12.32 -5.96 -17.92
CA PRO A 14 13.76 -5.82 -18.21
C PRO A 14 14.61 -5.40 -17.01
N ALA A 15 14.05 -4.66 -16.04
CA ALA A 15 14.75 -4.25 -14.84
C ALA A 15 15.22 -5.44 -13.98
N PHE A 16 14.59 -6.60 -14.11
CA PHE A 16 14.96 -7.82 -13.37
C PHE A 16 15.83 -8.79 -14.16
N ALA A 17 16.21 -8.48 -15.41
CA ALA A 17 16.96 -9.40 -16.26
C ALA A 17 18.27 -9.89 -15.62
N SER A 18 18.98 -9.01 -14.91
CA SER A 18 20.21 -9.35 -14.17
C SER A 18 19.94 -10.05 -12.82
N PHE A 19 18.72 -9.97 -12.32
CA PHE A 19 18.31 -10.55 -11.04
C PHE A 19 17.90 -12.02 -11.18
N LEU A 20 17.37 -12.40 -12.35
CA LEU A 20 16.93 -13.76 -12.62
C LEU A 20 18.08 -14.78 -12.50
N PRO A 21 17.82 -16.00 -11.99
CA PRO A 21 18.77 -17.09 -12.14
C PRO A 21 18.88 -17.49 -13.61
N GLN A 22 20.07 -17.94 -14.04
CA GLN A 22 20.31 -18.37 -15.43
C GLN A 22 19.53 -19.65 -15.78
N TYR A 23 19.30 -20.50 -14.78
CA TYR A 23 18.67 -21.79 -14.94
C TYR A 23 17.64 -22.06 -13.84
N ARG A 24 16.67 -22.92 -14.13
CA ARG A 24 15.74 -23.51 -13.15
C ARG A 24 15.95 -25.02 -13.08
N HIS A 25 15.69 -25.55 -11.89
CA HIS A 25 15.74 -26.98 -11.64
C HIS A 25 14.49 -27.66 -12.20
N PRO A 26 14.62 -28.72 -13.02
CA PRO A 26 13.48 -29.52 -13.43
C PRO A 26 12.90 -30.32 -12.24
N PRO A 27 11.65 -30.79 -12.34
CA PRO A 27 11.10 -31.72 -11.36
C PRO A 27 11.94 -33.00 -11.24
N CYS A 28 11.84 -33.66 -10.09
CA CYS A 28 12.54 -34.92 -9.81
C CYS A 28 12.29 -35.95 -10.91
N SER A 29 13.34 -36.70 -11.28
CA SER A 29 13.23 -37.74 -12.31
C SER A 29 12.43 -38.94 -11.81
N SER A 30 11.78 -39.66 -12.72
CA SER A 30 11.03 -40.88 -12.39
C SER A 30 11.87 -41.91 -11.63
N ARG A 31 13.16 -42.05 -11.97
CA ARG A 31 14.11 -42.93 -11.27
C ARG A 31 14.31 -42.55 -9.80
N VAL A 32 14.41 -41.26 -9.50
CA VAL A 32 14.51 -40.77 -8.12
C VAL A 32 13.19 -41.00 -7.38
N SER A 33 12.06 -40.75 -8.04
CA SER A 33 10.73 -41.04 -7.46
C SER A 33 10.56 -42.52 -7.14
N GLU A 34 10.95 -43.44 -8.04
CA GLU A 34 10.92 -44.89 -7.79
C GLU A 34 11.74 -45.27 -6.55
N LEU A 35 12.97 -44.76 -6.46
CA LEU A 35 13.83 -45.02 -5.31
C LEU A 35 13.24 -44.47 -4.03
N LEU A 36 12.60 -43.30 -4.04
CA LEU A 36 11.93 -42.75 -2.86
C LEU A 36 10.74 -43.60 -2.39
N HIS A 37 10.12 -44.40 -3.27
CA HIS A 37 9.05 -45.33 -2.90
C HIS A 37 9.57 -46.70 -2.45
N THR A 38 10.88 -46.94 -2.47
CA THR A 38 11.48 -48.23 -2.09
C THR A 38 12.63 -48.03 -1.10
N ASN A 39 12.78 -48.89 -0.10
CA ASN A 39 13.96 -48.82 0.79
C ASN A 39 15.22 -49.44 0.16
N LYS A 40 15.31 -49.49 -1.18
CA LYS A 40 16.45 -50.08 -1.89
C LYS A 40 17.55 -49.03 -2.02
N PRO A 41 18.81 -49.35 -1.69
CA PRO A 41 19.89 -48.41 -1.88
C PRO A 41 20.10 -48.13 -3.38
N PRO A 42 20.43 -46.88 -3.76
CA PRO A 42 20.85 -46.59 -5.12
C PRO A 42 22.15 -47.34 -5.45
N PRO A 43 22.38 -47.72 -6.71
CA PRO A 43 23.70 -48.15 -7.19
C PRO A 43 24.79 -47.13 -6.85
N ALA A 44 26.04 -47.58 -6.69
CA ALA A 44 27.16 -46.71 -6.31
C ALA A 44 27.32 -45.46 -7.21
N PHE A 45 27.18 -45.62 -8.53
CA PHE A 45 27.25 -44.49 -9.47
C PHE A 45 26.08 -43.49 -9.33
N GLU A 46 24.90 -43.94 -8.88
CA GLU A 46 23.77 -43.06 -8.58
C GLU A 46 23.99 -42.34 -7.24
N TYR A 47 24.58 -43.03 -6.26
CA TYR A 47 24.95 -42.45 -4.96
C TYR A 47 25.96 -41.30 -5.10
N ASP A 48 27.02 -41.49 -5.87
CA ASP A 48 28.03 -40.44 -6.12
C ASP A 48 27.39 -39.20 -6.77
N ARG A 49 26.46 -39.43 -7.72
CA ARG A 49 25.70 -38.36 -8.39
C ARG A 49 24.78 -37.63 -7.44
N LEU A 50 24.08 -38.34 -6.55
CA LEU A 50 23.19 -37.73 -5.56
C LEU A 50 23.98 -36.90 -4.55
N THR A 51 25.16 -37.37 -4.13
CA THR A 51 26.02 -36.66 -3.19
C THR A 51 26.58 -35.37 -3.82
N ALA A 52 27.02 -35.44 -5.08
CA ALA A 52 27.42 -34.25 -5.83
C ALA A 52 26.25 -33.26 -6.05
N LEU A 53 25.04 -33.77 -6.26
CA LEU A 53 23.84 -32.94 -6.36
C LEU A 53 23.52 -32.23 -5.04
N ILE A 54 23.65 -32.91 -3.90
CA ILE A 54 23.45 -32.31 -2.57
C ILE A 54 24.41 -31.13 -2.39
N GLY A 55 25.72 -31.34 -2.61
CA GLY A 55 26.71 -30.29 -2.43
C GLY A 55 26.52 -29.09 -3.37
N SER A 56 26.16 -29.33 -4.65
CA SER A 56 25.86 -28.24 -5.58
C SER A 56 24.50 -27.57 -5.34
N GLY A 57 23.52 -28.31 -4.85
CA GLY A 57 22.16 -27.84 -4.58
C GLY A 57 22.07 -26.86 -3.43
N GLU A 58 22.84 -27.08 -2.36
CA GLU A 58 22.90 -26.18 -1.20
C GLU A 58 23.38 -24.77 -1.59
N GLY A 59 24.41 -24.70 -2.44
CA GLY A 59 24.92 -23.41 -2.94
C GLY A 59 23.90 -22.65 -3.79
N HIS A 60 23.19 -23.35 -4.69
CA HIS A 60 22.14 -22.73 -5.51
C HIS A 60 20.95 -22.29 -4.66
N LEU A 61 20.56 -23.08 -3.65
CA LEU A 61 19.48 -22.72 -2.74
C LEU A 61 19.81 -21.43 -1.98
N ALA A 62 21.03 -21.32 -1.45
CA ALA A 62 21.50 -20.11 -0.78
C ALA A 62 21.51 -18.88 -1.71
N GLU A 63 21.87 -19.05 -2.99
CA GLU A 63 21.79 -17.95 -3.98
C GLU A 63 20.34 -17.49 -4.20
N ILE A 64 19.41 -18.44 -4.37
CA ILE A 64 17.99 -18.13 -4.55
C ILE A 64 17.42 -17.46 -3.30
N ASP A 65 17.76 -17.94 -2.10
CA ASP A 65 17.32 -17.32 -0.84
C ASP A 65 17.84 -15.89 -0.69
N LYS A 66 19.09 -15.63 -1.08
CA LYS A 66 19.66 -14.27 -1.11
C LYS A 66 18.87 -13.35 -2.06
N LYS A 67 18.50 -13.84 -3.23
CA LYS A 67 17.65 -13.10 -4.19
C LYS A 67 16.24 -12.88 -3.61
N ILE A 68 15.63 -13.87 -2.98
CA ILE A 68 14.33 -13.70 -2.32
C ILE A 68 14.40 -12.62 -1.24
N ALA A 69 15.44 -12.64 -0.39
CA ALA A 69 15.63 -11.64 0.64
C ALA A 69 15.79 -10.22 0.06
N ALA A 70 16.61 -10.06 -0.98
CA ALA A 70 16.79 -8.77 -1.65
C ALA A 70 15.50 -8.25 -2.29
N ALA A 71 14.72 -9.12 -2.96
CA ALA A 71 13.45 -8.75 -3.56
C ALA A 71 12.41 -8.34 -2.51
N ARG A 72 12.33 -9.07 -1.38
CA ARG A 72 11.46 -8.72 -0.25
C ARG A 72 11.83 -7.36 0.35
N HIS A 73 13.13 -7.08 0.51
CA HIS A 73 13.59 -5.79 1.01
C HIS A 73 13.21 -4.64 0.07
N LEU A 74 13.43 -4.81 -1.24
CA LEU A 74 13.03 -3.82 -2.24
C LEU A 74 11.52 -3.59 -2.25
N LEU A 75 10.72 -4.66 -2.21
CA LEU A 75 9.26 -4.58 -2.16
C LEU A 75 8.77 -3.83 -0.91
N HIS A 76 9.40 -4.09 0.24
CA HIS A 76 9.09 -3.40 1.49
C HIS A 76 9.36 -1.91 1.36
N PHE A 77 10.57 -1.53 0.91
CA PHE A 77 10.95 -0.14 0.68
C PHE A 77 9.96 0.59 -0.24
N LEU A 78 9.69 0.03 -1.42
CA LEU A 78 8.77 0.63 -2.39
C LEU A 78 7.33 0.76 -1.85
N SER A 79 6.90 -0.20 -1.02
CA SER A 79 5.60 -0.14 -0.37
C SER A 79 5.54 1.00 0.65
N THR A 80 6.57 1.15 1.48
CA THR A 80 6.68 2.24 2.44
C THR A 80 6.70 3.60 1.75
N GLU A 81 7.48 3.75 0.69
CA GLU A 81 7.54 5.01 -0.08
C GLU A 81 6.18 5.36 -0.69
N ARG A 82 5.49 4.38 -1.29
CA ARG A 82 4.12 4.59 -1.80
C ARG A 82 3.18 5.09 -0.70
N ASP A 83 3.20 4.44 0.45
CA ASP A 83 2.27 4.76 1.54
C ASP A 83 2.57 6.16 2.10
N GLN A 84 3.85 6.54 2.19
CA GLN A 84 4.26 7.89 2.58
C GLN A 84 3.79 8.95 1.56
N ILE A 85 3.95 8.68 0.26
CA ILE A 85 3.46 9.58 -0.80
C ILE A 85 1.95 9.74 -0.71
N ALA A 86 1.21 8.65 -0.50
CA ALA A 86 -0.24 8.69 -0.36
C ALA A 86 -0.67 9.54 0.85
N SER A 87 0.02 9.41 1.99
CA SER A 87 -0.21 10.25 3.16
C SER A 87 0.04 11.74 2.85
N ASN A 88 1.19 12.06 2.26
CA ASN A 88 1.56 13.43 1.92
C ASN A 88 0.54 14.07 0.96
N LEU A 89 0.05 13.31 -0.03
CA LEU A 89 -0.97 13.77 -0.96
C LEU A 89 -2.32 14.00 -0.26
N SER A 90 -2.69 13.16 0.70
CA SER A 90 -3.90 13.36 1.51
C SER A 90 -3.81 14.67 2.30
N ASP A 91 -2.70 14.89 3.00
CA ASP A 91 -2.47 16.10 3.77
C ASP A 91 -2.48 17.34 2.86
N ALA A 92 -1.78 17.29 1.72
CA ALA A 92 -1.77 18.37 0.75
C ALA A 92 -3.19 18.71 0.24
N LYS A 93 -4.02 17.71 -0.04
CA LYS A 93 -5.43 17.93 -0.45
C LYS A 93 -6.24 18.60 0.65
N ILE A 94 -6.06 18.17 1.90
CA ILE A 94 -6.72 18.77 3.06
C ILE A 94 -6.30 20.23 3.23
N LEU A 95 -5.00 20.53 3.10
CA LEU A 95 -4.46 21.89 3.21
C LEU A 95 -4.88 22.78 2.04
N ALA A 96 -4.97 22.23 0.84
CA ALA A 96 -5.39 22.93 -0.37
C ALA A 96 -6.93 23.11 -0.46
N HIS A 97 -7.69 22.58 0.49
CA HIS A 97 -9.15 22.65 0.46
C HIS A 97 -9.65 24.11 0.42
N PRO A 98 -10.57 24.49 -0.50
CA PRO A 98 -10.99 25.88 -0.71
C PRO A 98 -11.46 26.58 0.57
N VAL A 99 -12.12 25.83 1.46
CA VAL A 99 -12.62 26.33 2.75
C VAL A 99 -11.57 27.01 3.62
N ARG A 100 -10.29 26.64 3.47
CA ARG A 100 -9.16 27.23 4.21
C ARG A 100 -8.68 28.55 3.61
N ARG A 101 -9.12 28.89 2.41
CA ARG A 101 -8.75 30.11 1.66
C ARG A 101 -9.93 31.06 1.46
N LEU A 102 -11.14 30.65 1.83
CA LEU A 102 -12.32 31.52 1.73
C LEU A 102 -12.14 32.73 2.65
N PRO A 103 -12.29 33.95 2.10
CA PRO A 103 -12.36 35.16 2.91
C PRO A 103 -13.49 35.13 3.95
N ASP A 104 -13.31 35.83 5.07
CA ASP A 104 -14.27 35.87 6.18
C ASP A 104 -15.65 36.43 5.75
N ASP A 105 -15.70 37.34 4.77
CA ASP A 105 -16.93 37.91 4.18
C ASP A 105 -17.70 36.88 3.35
N ILE A 106 -17.01 36.12 2.49
CA ILE A 106 -17.64 35.04 1.72
C ILE A 106 -18.14 33.93 2.64
N LEU A 107 -17.37 33.56 3.67
CA LEU A 107 -17.84 32.62 4.70
C LEU A 107 -19.08 33.14 5.45
N SER A 108 -19.11 34.44 5.79
CA SER A 108 -20.26 35.07 6.43
C SER A 108 -21.51 35.04 5.55
N GLU A 109 -21.36 35.29 4.26
CA GLU A 109 -22.45 35.21 3.28
C GLU A 109 -22.99 33.77 3.18
N ILE A 110 -22.11 32.78 3.07
CA ILE A 110 -22.50 31.35 3.08
C ILE A 110 -23.25 31.01 4.37
N PHE A 111 -22.75 31.45 5.53
CA PHE A 111 -23.40 31.21 6.81
C PHE A 111 -24.79 31.84 6.88
N SER A 112 -24.98 33.02 6.28
CA SER A 112 -26.28 33.70 6.25
C SER A 112 -27.36 32.86 5.57
N HIS A 113 -27.00 32.08 4.55
CA HIS A 113 -27.90 31.14 3.88
C HIS A 113 -28.13 29.83 4.63
N CYS A 114 -27.33 29.56 5.66
CA CYS A 114 -27.43 28.35 6.47
C CYS A 114 -28.27 28.54 7.75
N VAL A 115 -28.53 29.80 8.13
CA VAL A 115 -29.41 30.13 9.26
C VAL A 115 -30.85 30.21 8.76
N PRO A 116 -31.83 29.64 9.49
CA PRO A 116 -33.24 29.76 9.16
C PRO A 116 -33.66 31.23 9.00
N ALA A 117 -34.49 31.52 8.00
CA ALA A 117 -35.00 32.86 7.77
C ALA A 117 -35.81 33.32 8.99
N LEU A 118 -35.67 34.59 9.39
CA LEU A 118 -36.32 35.19 10.57
C LEU A 118 -37.86 35.10 10.53
N ASP A 119 -38.39 34.88 9.34
CA ASP A 119 -39.79 34.81 8.94
C ASP A 119 -40.33 33.38 8.82
N ALA A 120 -39.47 32.35 8.95
CA ALA A 120 -39.87 30.95 8.99
C ALA A 120 -40.29 30.55 10.41
N GLU A 121 -41.58 30.72 10.72
CA GLU A 121 -42.32 30.13 11.84
C GLU A 121 -41.52 29.86 13.13
N MET A 122 -41.42 30.85 14.02
CA MET A 122 -41.35 30.84 15.49
C MET A 122 -40.85 29.59 16.27
N THR A 123 -39.98 28.76 15.67
CA THR A 123 -39.54 27.45 16.19
C THR A 123 -38.04 27.23 16.07
N SER A 124 -37.35 27.99 15.20
CA SER A 124 -35.89 28.00 15.09
C SER A 124 -35.30 29.16 15.90
N SER A 125 -35.25 28.96 17.21
CA SER A 125 -34.56 29.92 18.09
C SER A 125 -33.06 29.85 17.85
N SER A 126 -32.38 31.01 17.73
CA SER A 126 -30.91 31.09 17.76
C SER A 126 -30.31 30.58 19.08
N LEU A 127 -31.12 30.14 20.04
CA LEU A 127 -30.72 29.47 21.28
C LEU A 127 -30.65 27.94 21.16
N ASP A 128 -31.11 27.31 20.07
CA ASP A 128 -30.94 25.85 19.89
C ASP A 128 -29.50 25.54 19.44
N PRO A 129 -28.66 24.92 20.30
CA PRO A 129 -27.27 24.63 19.95
C PRO A 129 -27.11 23.61 18.82
N ARG A 130 -28.21 22.96 18.39
CA ARG A 130 -28.23 21.99 17.29
C ARG A 130 -28.51 22.63 15.94
N GLN A 131 -28.74 23.95 15.89
CA GLN A 131 -28.99 24.69 14.66
C GLN A 131 -27.87 25.69 14.36
N ALA A 132 -27.81 26.19 13.13
CA ALA A 132 -26.95 27.33 12.81
C ALA A 132 -27.47 28.56 13.59
N PRO A 133 -26.57 29.46 14.06
CA PRO A 133 -25.13 29.48 13.78
C PRO A 133 -24.27 28.59 14.70
N TRP A 134 -24.83 27.97 15.73
CA TRP A 134 -24.06 27.15 16.68
C TRP A 134 -23.34 25.99 16.00
N THR A 135 -24.01 25.23 15.13
CA THR A 135 -23.39 24.11 14.41
C THR A 135 -22.22 24.54 13.52
N LEU A 136 -22.34 25.69 12.85
CA LEU A 136 -21.27 26.28 12.04
C LEU A 136 -20.06 26.65 12.91
N SER A 137 -20.30 27.13 14.13
CA SER A 137 -19.26 27.48 15.10
C SER A 137 -18.50 26.28 15.67
N GLN A 138 -18.97 25.05 15.46
CA GLN A 138 -18.30 23.83 15.94
C GLN A 138 -17.39 23.16 14.89
N ILE A 139 -17.39 23.64 13.65
CA ILE A 139 -16.62 23.01 12.56
C ILE A 139 -15.10 23.24 12.73
N CYS A 140 -14.67 24.48 12.91
CA CYS A 140 -13.28 24.81 13.23
C CYS A 140 -13.16 26.19 13.89
N THR A 141 -11.97 26.51 14.41
CA THR A 141 -11.69 27.81 15.06
C THR A 141 -11.91 29.00 14.12
N SER A 142 -11.58 28.87 12.84
CA SER A 142 -11.80 29.93 11.85
C SER A 142 -13.30 30.18 11.63
N TRP A 143 -14.08 29.12 11.45
CA TRP A 143 -15.54 29.21 11.26
C TRP A 143 -16.23 29.76 12.50
N ARG A 144 -15.80 29.34 13.70
CA ARG A 144 -16.26 29.92 14.97
C ARG A 144 -16.01 31.42 15.04
N ARG A 145 -14.78 31.85 14.70
CA ARG A 145 -14.41 33.27 14.72
C ARG A 145 -15.31 34.08 13.78
N VAL A 146 -15.56 33.57 12.57
CA VAL A 146 -16.46 34.24 11.60
C VAL A 146 -17.90 34.26 12.14
N ALA A 147 -18.46 33.12 12.53
CA ALA A 147 -19.84 33.04 13.01
C ALA A 147 -20.13 33.93 14.23
N VAL A 148 -19.19 34.02 15.19
CA VAL A 148 -19.34 34.89 16.37
C VAL A 148 -19.21 36.37 16.01
N ARG A 149 -18.38 36.73 15.01
CA ARG A 149 -18.20 38.13 14.59
C ARG A 149 -19.32 38.62 13.67
N THR A 150 -20.04 37.72 13.02
CA THR A 150 -21.14 38.06 12.11
C THR A 150 -22.45 38.15 12.89
N GLY A 151 -22.68 39.32 13.49
CA GLY A 151 -23.84 39.57 14.37
C GLY A 151 -25.21 39.34 13.72
N ARG A 152 -25.32 39.38 12.39
CA ARG A 152 -26.56 39.08 11.66
C ARG A 152 -27.01 37.61 11.71
N LEU A 153 -26.15 36.70 12.18
CA LEU A 153 -26.48 35.26 12.28
C LEU A 153 -27.24 34.89 13.56
N TRP A 154 -27.37 35.81 14.52
CA TRP A 154 -27.86 35.59 15.88
C TRP A 154 -29.17 36.30 16.15
#